data_AF-A0A8J7ESL0-F1
#
_entry.id   AF-A0A8J7ESL0-F1
#
_cell.length_a   1.000
_cell.length_b   1.000
_cell.length_c   1.000
_cell.angle_alpha   90.00
_cell.angle_beta   90.00
_cell.angle_gamma   90.00
#
_symmetry.space_group_name_H-M   'P 1'
#
loop_
_entity.id
_entity.type
_entity.pdbx_description
1 polymer ?
#
loop_
_entity_poly.entity_id
_entity_poly.type
_entity_poly.pdbx_seq_one_letter_code
_entity_poly.pdbx_strand_id
1 'polypeptide(L)'
;MVVENQGLYLTEFQSKLLLKRLQSDLRLEYRRRIEIMLLADAGKSQTEICESLKCSAETARYWIHVAQSGQAHLWDSRPMGRPKKVTPEYLHRLAELVQSNPKEYGYPFRRWTAPWLSKHMAKEFGLEVSDRHIHRLLKQMGLSNPRSSNLSNQPSDTAAAGSTITIRDLQAVPNPNFLWSLNLIQSRR
;
A
#
# COMPACT_ATOMS: atom_id res chain seq x y z
N MET A 1 -29.50 8.35 24.06
CA MET A 1 -29.55 7.15 24.92
C MET A 1 -28.22 6.45 24.76
N VAL A 2 -27.32 6.58 25.74
CA VAL A 2 -26.07 5.81 25.76
C VAL A 2 -26.48 4.43 26.23
N VAL A 3 -26.48 3.45 25.33
CA VAL A 3 -26.69 2.06 25.72
C VAL A 3 -25.45 1.69 26.54
N GLU A 4 -25.60 1.68 27.86
CA GLU A 4 -24.63 1.07 28.77
C GLU A 4 -24.69 -0.44 28.53
N ASN A 5 -23.97 -0.87 27.50
CA ASN A 5 -23.80 -2.27 27.18
C ASN A 5 -22.88 -2.83 28.26
N GLN A 6 -23.45 -3.48 29.27
CA GLN A 6 -22.70 -4.36 30.15
C GLN A 6 -22.22 -5.54 29.30
N GLY A 7 -21.06 -5.35 28.68
CA GLY A 7 -20.39 -6.36 27.90
C GLY A 7 -20.11 -7.62 28.71
N LEU A 8 -20.22 -8.78 28.10
CA LEU A 8 -19.99 -10.06 28.78
C LEU A 8 -18.54 -10.23 29.23
N TYR A 9 -17.59 -9.60 28.53
CA TYR A 9 -16.16 -9.87 28.71
C TYR A 9 -15.31 -8.60 28.84
N LEU A 10 -15.72 -7.50 28.21
CA LEU A 10 -14.95 -6.26 28.17
C LEU A 10 -15.39 -5.31 29.27
N THR A 11 -14.40 -4.67 29.89
CA THR A 11 -14.68 -3.54 30.78
C THR A 11 -15.09 -2.31 29.97
N GLU A 12 -15.81 -1.38 30.60
CA GLU A 12 -16.22 -0.12 29.95
C GLU A 12 -15.03 0.65 29.36
N PHE A 13 -13.89 0.63 30.07
CA PHE A 13 -12.64 1.20 29.58
C PHE A 13 -12.15 0.52 28.30
N GLN A 14 -12.16 -0.82 28.26
CA GLN A 14 -11.73 -1.60 27.10
C GLN A 14 -12.65 -1.37 25.91
N SER A 15 -13.98 -1.41 26.11
CA SER A 15 -14.95 -1.15 25.04
C SER A 15 -14.80 0.26 24.48
N LYS A 16 -14.66 1.28 25.33
CA LYS A 16 -14.39 2.67 24.89
C LYS A 16 -13.07 2.79 24.13
N LEU A 17 -12.00 2.15 24.61
CA LEU A 17 -10.68 2.14 23.95
C LEU A 17 -10.78 1.54 22.54
N LEU A 18 -11.40 0.36 22.42
CA LEU A 18 -11.56 -0.36 21.15
C LEU A 18 -12.41 0.43 20.15
N LEU A 19 -13.54 1.00 20.59
CA LEU A 19 -14.39 1.85 19.75
C LEU A 19 -13.65 3.11 19.28
N LYS A 20 -12.89 3.77 20.16
CA LYS A 20 -12.06 4.92 19.78
C LYS A 20 -11.03 4.54 18.71
N ARG A 21 -10.42 3.35 18.81
CA ARG A 21 -9.46 2.87 17.81
C ARG A 21 -10.11 2.52 16.48
N LEU A 22 -11.35 2.02 16.45
CA LEU A 22 -12.08 1.80 15.19
C LEU A 22 -12.37 3.07 14.39
N GLN A 23 -12.39 4.24 15.04
CA GLN A 23 -12.60 5.54 14.36
C GLN A 23 -11.34 6.04 13.63
N SER A 24 -10.16 5.51 13.96
CA SER A 24 -8.90 5.85 13.28
C SER A 24 -8.62 4.98 12.07
N ASP A 25 -7.75 5.43 11.17
CA ASP A 25 -7.30 4.64 10.01
C ASP A 25 -6.40 3.47 10.46
N LEU A 26 -7.05 2.31 10.71
CA LEU A 26 -6.38 1.06 11.03
C LEU A 26 -6.33 0.17 9.81
N ARG A 27 -5.26 -0.63 9.71
CA ARG A 27 -5.25 -1.72 8.73
C ARG A 27 -6.43 -2.66 8.98
N LEU A 28 -6.98 -3.19 7.90
CA LEU A 28 -8.13 -4.08 7.91
C LEU A 28 -7.97 -5.23 8.91
N GLU A 29 -6.76 -5.76 9.04
CA GLU A 29 -6.52 -6.89 9.92
C GLU A 29 -6.57 -6.48 11.40
N TYR A 30 -6.10 -5.29 11.77
CA TYR A 30 -6.24 -4.79 13.15
C TYR A 30 -7.70 -4.46 13.46
N ARG A 31 -8.39 -3.84 12.50
CA ARG A 31 -9.82 -3.57 12.59
C ARG A 31 -10.61 -4.83 12.89
N ARG A 32 -10.35 -5.91 12.13
CA ARG A 32 -10.98 -7.23 12.33
C ARG A 32 -10.78 -7.78 13.74
N ARG A 33 -9.60 -7.64 14.35
CA ARG A 33 -9.36 -8.09 15.73
C ARG A 33 -10.26 -7.38 16.72
N ILE A 34 -10.34 -6.06 16.57
CA ILE A 34 -11.18 -5.21 17.42
C ILE A 34 -12.65 -5.58 17.24
N GLU A 35 -13.09 -5.79 16.00
CA GLU A 35 -14.46 -6.22 15.69
C GLU A 35 -14.77 -7.61 16.28
N ILE A 36 -13.84 -8.57 16.23
CA ILE A 36 -14.02 -9.88 16.87
C ILE A 36 -14.25 -9.70 18.38
N MET A 37 -13.42 -8.90 19.06
CA MET A 37 -13.53 -8.70 20.50
C MET A 37 -14.84 -8.01 20.89
N LEU A 38 -15.28 -7.01 20.13
CA LEU A 38 -16.56 -6.32 20.37
C LEU A 38 -17.77 -7.22 20.10
N LEU A 39 -17.73 -8.06 19.06
CA LEU A 39 -18.79 -9.02 18.79
C LEU A 39 -18.84 -10.12 19.86
N ALA A 40 -17.69 -10.58 20.34
CA ALA A 40 -17.61 -11.53 21.45
C ALA A 40 -18.23 -10.94 22.72
N ASP A 41 -17.95 -9.67 23.01
CA ASP A 41 -18.52 -8.93 24.12
C ASP A 41 -20.05 -8.75 24.03
N ALA A 42 -20.56 -8.60 22.80
CA ALA A 42 -21.98 -8.58 22.48
C ALA A 42 -22.65 -9.97 22.54
N GLY A 43 -21.92 -11.02 22.93
CA GLY A 43 -22.45 -12.38 23.09
C GLY A 43 -22.55 -13.20 21.81
N LYS A 44 -21.89 -12.76 20.72
CA LYS A 44 -21.87 -13.52 19.47
C LYS A 44 -21.00 -14.77 19.58
N SER A 45 -21.50 -15.86 19.03
CA SER A 45 -20.76 -17.12 18.97
C SER A 45 -19.60 -17.04 17.96
N GLN A 46 -18.62 -17.94 18.12
CA GLN A 46 -17.48 -18.04 17.20
C GLN A 46 -17.93 -18.17 15.74
N THR A 47 -18.97 -18.97 15.48
CA THR A 47 -19.50 -19.21 14.13
C THR A 47 -20.09 -17.94 13.53
N GLU A 48 -20.94 -17.23 14.27
CA GLU A 48 -21.52 -15.95 13.81
C GLU A 48 -20.44 -14.90 13.52
N ILE A 49 -19.38 -14.85 14.34
CA ILE A 49 -18.26 -13.93 14.15
C ILE A 49 -17.50 -14.27 12.86
N CYS A 50 -17.25 -15.56 12.60
CA CYS A 50 -16.55 -15.99 11.38
C CYS A 50 -17.37 -15.67 10.12
N GLU A 51 -18.67 -15.86 10.17
CA GLU A 51 -19.59 -15.54 9.07
C GLU A 51 -19.66 -14.02 8.81
N SER A 52 -19.77 -13.22 9.88
CA SER A 52 -19.85 -11.76 9.79
C SER A 52 -18.57 -11.13 9.26
N LEU A 53 -17.40 -11.55 9.77
CA LEU A 53 -16.11 -10.92 9.48
C LEU A 53 -15.30 -11.63 8.38
N LYS A 54 -15.81 -12.77 7.87
CA LYS A 54 -15.12 -13.65 6.91
C LYS A 54 -13.69 -13.98 7.35
N CYS A 55 -13.52 -14.28 8.64
CA CYS A 55 -12.22 -14.63 9.23
C CYS A 55 -12.15 -16.14 9.54
N SER A 56 -10.93 -16.64 9.79
CA SER A 56 -10.74 -18.04 10.15
C SER A 56 -11.21 -18.32 11.58
N ALA A 57 -11.73 -19.54 11.80
CA ALA A 57 -12.16 -19.99 13.12
C ALA A 57 -11.05 -19.85 14.18
N GLU A 58 -9.80 -20.12 13.79
CA GLU A 58 -8.65 -19.95 14.67
C GLU A 58 -8.44 -18.50 15.11
N THR A 59 -8.53 -17.55 14.18
CA THR A 59 -8.40 -16.12 14.48
C THR A 59 -9.53 -15.66 15.40
N ALA A 60 -10.77 -16.04 15.10
CA ALA A 60 -11.91 -15.73 15.96
C ALA A 60 -11.70 -16.29 17.37
N ARG A 61 -11.34 -17.57 17.51
CA ARG A 61 -11.11 -18.24 18.80
C ARG A 61 -10.06 -17.51 19.63
N TYR A 62 -8.93 -17.15 19.03
CA TYR A 62 -7.84 -16.48 19.73
C TYR A 62 -8.28 -15.11 20.27
N TRP A 63 -8.91 -14.27 19.44
CA TRP A 63 -9.30 -12.93 19.87
C TRP A 63 -10.51 -12.92 20.81
N ILE A 64 -11.41 -13.90 20.72
CA ILE A 64 -12.44 -14.16 21.74
C ILE A 64 -11.77 -14.46 23.08
N HIS A 65 -10.78 -15.35 23.10
CA HIS A 65 -10.06 -15.68 24.33
C HIS A 65 -9.33 -14.47 24.94
N VAL A 66 -8.72 -13.63 24.11
CA VAL A 66 -8.07 -12.38 24.56
C VAL A 66 -9.08 -11.40 25.17
N ALA A 67 -10.29 -11.33 24.64
CA ALA A 67 -11.37 -10.55 25.25
C ALA A 67 -11.76 -11.13 26.62
N GLN A 68 -11.98 -12.45 26.67
CA GLN A 68 -12.36 -13.17 27.90
C GLN A 68 -11.30 -13.11 29.00
N SER A 69 -10.02 -13.05 28.66
CA SER A 69 -8.92 -12.96 29.62
C SER A 69 -8.69 -11.55 30.17
N GLY A 70 -9.49 -10.56 29.75
CA GLY A 70 -9.32 -9.15 30.15
C GLY A 70 -8.11 -8.47 29.48
N GLN A 71 -7.52 -9.10 28.46
CA GLN A 71 -6.35 -8.59 27.75
C GLN A 71 -6.70 -7.82 26.48
N ALA A 72 -7.96 -7.42 26.30
CA ALA A 72 -8.43 -6.72 25.11
C ALA A 72 -7.70 -5.40 24.82
N HIS A 73 -7.14 -4.75 25.85
CA HIS A 73 -6.30 -3.56 25.69
C HIS A 73 -4.99 -3.82 24.95
N LEU A 74 -4.55 -5.09 24.84
CA LEU A 74 -3.35 -5.54 24.13
C LEU A 74 -3.64 -5.96 22.67
N TRP A 75 -4.69 -5.42 22.05
CA TRP A 75 -5.12 -5.76 20.69
C TRP A 75 -4.03 -5.57 19.61
N ASP A 76 -3.08 -4.66 19.85
CA ASP A 76 -1.97 -4.32 18.97
C ASP A 76 -0.66 -5.06 19.31
N SER A 77 -0.58 -5.75 20.45
CA SER A 77 0.63 -6.41 20.97
C SER A 77 1.23 -7.46 20.03
N ARG A 78 0.42 -8.09 19.19
CA ARG A 78 0.87 -9.00 18.12
C ARG A 78 0.95 -8.26 16.77
N PRO A 79 2.10 -7.69 16.38
CA PRO A 79 2.22 -7.01 15.09
C PRO A 79 1.96 -7.97 13.93
N MET A 80 1.22 -7.51 12.92
CA MET A 80 0.95 -8.30 11.73
C MET A 80 1.95 -8.04 10.62
N GLY A 81 2.63 -9.13 10.23
CA GLY A 81 3.58 -9.15 9.13
C GLY A 81 4.85 -8.32 9.40
N ARG A 82 5.66 -8.17 8.35
CA ARG A 82 6.84 -7.30 8.40
C ARG A 82 6.37 -5.85 8.62
N PRO A 83 6.97 -5.09 9.55
CA PRO A 83 6.67 -3.67 9.70
C PRO A 83 6.81 -2.97 8.35
N LYS A 84 5.84 -2.09 8.03
CA LYS A 84 5.91 -1.32 6.79
C LYS A 84 7.15 -0.44 6.91
N LYS A 85 8.13 -0.65 6.04
CA LYS A 85 9.29 0.23 5.88
C LYS A 85 8.90 1.65 5.44
N VAL A 86 7.64 1.86 5.04
CA VAL A 86 7.13 3.11 4.50
C VAL A 86 5.92 3.51 5.32
N THR A 87 6.11 4.48 6.20
CA THR A 87 5.09 5.07 7.09
C THR A 87 4.25 6.09 6.30
N PRO A 88 3.01 6.42 6.70
CA PRO A 88 2.22 7.46 6.01
C PRO A 88 2.92 8.82 5.95
N GLU A 89 3.67 9.17 6.99
CA GLU A 89 4.48 10.39 7.07
C GLU A 89 5.58 10.40 6.00
N TYR A 90 6.18 9.23 5.73
CA TYR A 90 7.15 9.06 4.65
C TYR A 90 6.51 9.33 3.28
N LEU A 91 5.28 8.86 3.05
CA LEU A 91 4.57 9.09 1.80
C LEU A 91 4.18 10.56 1.63
N HIS A 92 3.70 11.20 2.69
CA HIS A 92 3.36 12.62 2.67
C HIS A 92 4.58 13.46 2.33
N ARG A 93 5.70 13.20 3.02
CA ARG A 93 6.96 13.91 2.79
C ARG A 93 7.52 13.66 1.39
N LEU A 94 7.43 12.43 0.90
CA LEU A 94 7.81 12.11 -0.48
C LEU A 94 6.94 12.90 -1.49
N ALA A 95 5.64 13.08 -1.22
CA ALA A 95 4.75 13.88 -2.07
C ALA A 95 5.16 15.35 -2.11
N GLU A 96 5.44 15.93 -0.94
CA GLU A 96 5.91 17.32 -0.82
C GLU A 96 7.21 17.53 -1.57
N LEU A 97 8.18 16.63 -1.39
CA LEU A 97 9.48 16.73 -2.05
C LEU A 97 9.32 16.71 -3.57
N VAL A 98 8.47 15.84 -4.12
CA VAL A 98 8.26 15.79 -5.58
C VAL A 98 7.71 17.11 -6.13
N GLN A 99 6.95 17.86 -5.34
CA GLN A 99 6.39 19.16 -5.72
C GLN A 99 7.34 20.33 -5.48
N SER A 100 8.33 20.17 -4.59
CA SER A 100 9.30 21.21 -4.27
C SER A 100 10.49 21.23 -5.23
N ASN A 101 11.23 22.34 -5.24
CA ASN A 101 12.42 22.47 -6.07
C ASN A 101 13.65 21.98 -5.28
N PRO A 102 14.44 21.02 -5.79
CA PRO A 102 15.63 20.52 -5.08
C PRO A 102 16.64 21.60 -4.68
N LYS A 103 16.64 22.76 -5.36
CA LYS A 103 17.46 23.92 -5.01
C LYS A 103 17.19 24.46 -3.61
N GLU A 104 15.94 24.40 -3.15
CA GLU A 104 15.54 24.83 -1.80
C GLU A 104 16.17 23.96 -0.71
N TYR A 105 16.62 22.76 -1.08
CA TYR A 105 17.25 21.78 -0.19
C TYR A 105 18.77 21.71 -0.40
N GLY A 106 19.35 22.69 -1.10
CA GLY A 106 20.80 22.80 -1.33
C GLY A 106 21.34 21.93 -2.45
N TYR A 107 20.48 21.39 -3.32
CA TYR A 107 20.93 20.61 -4.48
C TYR A 107 21.10 21.47 -5.74
N PRO A 108 22.10 21.18 -6.60
CA PRO A 108 22.38 21.99 -7.79
C PRO A 108 21.38 21.78 -8.95
N PHE A 109 20.56 20.75 -8.89
CA PHE A 109 19.63 20.36 -9.96
C PHE A 109 18.21 20.92 -9.75
N ARG A 110 17.44 21.00 -10.85
CA ARG A 110 16.09 21.61 -10.88
C ARG A 110 14.93 20.63 -10.74
N ARG A 111 15.18 19.32 -10.85
CA ARG A 111 14.13 18.28 -10.83
C ARG A 111 14.55 17.13 -9.94
N TRP A 112 13.64 16.66 -9.11
CA TRP A 112 13.86 15.44 -8.34
C TRP A 112 13.95 14.21 -9.25
N THR A 113 14.85 13.31 -8.90
CA THR A 113 14.95 11.98 -9.50
C THR A 113 14.87 10.95 -8.38
N ALA A 114 14.41 9.73 -8.68
CA ALA A 114 14.26 8.70 -7.66
C ALA A 114 15.53 8.36 -6.86
N PRO A 115 16.74 8.33 -7.45
CA PRO A 115 17.97 8.12 -6.68
C PRO A 115 18.24 9.25 -5.67
N TRP A 116 17.96 10.51 -6.06
CA TRP A 116 18.13 11.65 -5.18
C TRP A 116 17.06 11.72 -4.09
N LEU A 117 15.82 11.38 -4.42
CA LEU A 117 14.74 11.24 -3.43
C LEU A 117 15.06 10.13 -2.43
N SER A 118 15.55 8.97 -2.89
CA SER A 118 16.00 7.88 -2.01
C SER A 118 17.06 8.36 -1.02
N LYS A 119 18.13 9.03 -1.52
CA LYS A 119 19.21 9.55 -0.66
C LYS A 119 18.73 10.62 0.31
N HIS A 120 17.87 11.54 -0.15
CA HIS A 120 17.35 12.61 0.69
C HIS A 120 16.44 12.06 1.80
N MET A 121 15.54 11.13 1.45
CA MET A 121 14.66 10.47 2.41
C MET A 121 15.44 9.56 3.37
N ALA A 122 16.52 8.92 2.93
CA ALA A 122 17.40 8.17 3.82
C ALA A 122 18.09 9.09 4.85
N LYS A 123 18.45 10.32 4.45
CA LYS A 123 19.01 11.33 5.35
C LYS A 123 17.96 11.86 6.35
N GLU A 124 16.72 12.09 5.91
CA GLU A 124 15.66 12.61 6.79
C GLU A 124 15.08 11.55 7.74
N PHE A 125 14.83 10.33 7.27
CA PHE A 125 14.12 9.27 8.03
C PHE A 125 15.01 8.11 8.50
N GLY A 126 16.31 8.12 8.15
CA GLY A 126 17.23 7.03 8.47
C GLY A 126 16.89 5.69 7.79
N LEU A 127 16.05 5.72 6.75
CA LEU A 127 15.50 4.53 6.11
C LEU A 127 15.88 4.46 4.63
N GLU A 128 16.72 3.49 4.29
CA GLU A 128 17.13 3.24 2.92
C GLU A 128 16.01 2.54 2.13
N VAL A 129 15.45 3.27 1.17
CA VAL A 129 14.46 2.79 0.22
C VAL A 129 15.09 2.75 -1.17
N SER A 130 15.11 1.59 -1.83
CA SER A 130 15.69 1.49 -3.17
C SER A 130 14.93 2.35 -4.19
N ASP A 131 15.63 2.84 -5.22
CA ASP A 131 15.07 3.68 -6.27
C ASP A 131 13.87 3.04 -6.97
N ARG A 132 13.91 1.71 -7.17
CA ARG A 132 12.79 0.94 -7.70
C ARG A 132 11.55 1.02 -6.81
N HIS A 133 11.76 1.01 -5.49
CA HIS A 133 10.68 1.16 -4.53
C HIS A 133 10.14 2.59 -4.52
N ILE A 134 11.00 3.62 -4.57
CA ILE A 134 10.56 5.02 -4.75
C ILE A 134 9.70 5.18 -6.00
N HIS A 135 10.14 4.68 -7.16
CA HIS A 135 9.33 4.71 -8.39
C HIS A 135 7.96 4.04 -8.21
N ARG A 136 7.91 2.91 -7.49
CA ARG A 136 6.64 2.23 -7.19
C ARG A 136 5.73 3.09 -6.32
N LEU A 137 6.27 3.74 -5.28
CA LEU A 137 5.51 4.64 -4.41
C LEU A 137 4.97 5.84 -5.19
N LEU A 138 5.82 6.49 -6.00
CA LEU A 138 5.41 7.60 -6.86
C LEU A 138 4.30 7.19 -7.84
N LYS A 139 4.39 6.00 -8.44
CA LYS A 139 3.33 5.47 -9.32
C LYS A 139 2.03 5.21 -8.56
N GLN A 140 2.09 4.65 -7.35
CA GLN A 140 0.91 4.44 -6.51
C GLN A 140 0.25 5.76 -6.11
N MET A 141 1.02 6.83 -5.95
CA MET A 141 0.53 8.17 -5.61
C MET A 141 0.07 8.99 -6.82
N GLY A 142 0.17 8.45 -8.05
CA GLY A 142 -0.12 9.20 -9.27
C GLY A 142 0.91 10.28 -9.62
N LEU A 143 2.02 10.36 -8.89
CA LEU A 143 3.10 11.35 -9.05
C LEU A 143 4.22 10.87 -9.97
N SER A 144 4.00 9.78 -10.69
CA SER A 144 4.94 9.29 -11.69
C SER A 144 5.00 10.31 -12.82
N ASN A 145 6.11 11.05 -12.92
CA ASN A 145 6.37 11.90 -14.08
C ASN A 145 6.18 11.06 -15.35
N PRO A 146 5.32 11.46 -16.32
CA PRO A 146 5.25 10.76 -17.59
C PRO A 146 6.67 10.77 -18.14
N ARG A 147 7.21 9.57 -18.33
CA ARG A 147 8.48 9.37 -19.03
C ARG A 147 8.35 10.18 -20.31
N SER A 148 9.26 11.12 -20.51
CA SER A 148 9.44 11.78 -21.79
C SER A 148 9.60 10.67 -22.83
N SER A 149 8.50 10.30 -23.48
CA SER A 149 8.51 9.46 -24.65
C SER A 149 8.86 10.40 -25.79
N ASN A 150 10.14 10.42 -26.13
CA ASN A 150 10.69 10.88 -27.41
C ASN A 150 10.35 12.32 -27.80
N LEU A 151 11.17 13.27 -27.36
CA LEU A 151 11.31 14.55 -28.05
C LEU A 151 12.24 14.37 -29.26
N SER A 152 11.58 14.36 -30.42
CA SER A 152 12.01 14.90 -31.71
C SER A 152 13.25 14.30 -32.40
N ASN A 153 13.03 13.23 -33.19
CA ASN A 153 13.76 13.07 -34.43
C ASN A 153 13.11 14.03 -35.45
N GLN A 154 13.64 15.25 -35.58
CA GLN A 154 13.26 16.16 -36.67
C GLN A 154 13.94 15.65 -37.94
N PRO A 155 13.22 15.27 -39.01
CA PRO A 155 13.85 15.18 -40.32
C PRO A 155 13.99 16.62 -40.83
N SER A 156 15.21 17.15 -40.78
CA SER A 156 15.56 18.32 -41.58
C SER A 156 15.67 17.88 -43.03
N ASP A 157 14.67 18.25 -43.82
CA ASP A 157 14.67 18.12 -45.27
C ASP A 157 15.87 18.87 -45.87
N THR A 158 16.74 18.14 -46.56
CA THR A 158 17.58 18.71 -47.63
C THR A 158 17.57 17.70 -48.77
N ALA A 159 16.91 18.07 -49.85
CA ALA A 159 16.78 17.27 -51.05
C ALA A 159 18.12 17.16 -51.79
N ALA A 160 18.60 15.94 -52.04
CA ALA A 160 19.42 15.58 -53.19
C ALA A 160 19.45 14.05 -53.40
N ALA A 161 18.84 13.62 -54.51
CA ALA A 161 19.09 12.42 -55.34
C ALA A 161 19.54 11.09 -54.70
N GLY A 162 18.72 10.04 -54.85
CA GLY A 162 19.18 8.65 -54.75
C GLY A 162 18.07 7.62 -54.47
N SER A 163 17.45 7.11 -55.55
CA SER A 163 17.00 5.72 -55.76
C SER A 163 16.52 4.86 -54.56
N THR A 164 15.28 4.34 -54.72
CA THR A 164 14.92 2.92 -54.53
C THR A 164 14.10 2.50 -53.29
N ILE A 165 12.86 2.08 -53.63
CA ILE A 165 11.93 1.11 -52.99
C ILE A 165 11.16 1.55 -51.74
N THR A 166 9.87 1.77 -52.00
CA THR A 166 8.75 1.79 -51.06
C THR A 166 8.35 0.36 -50.65
N ILE A 167 8.09 0.14 -49.37
CA ILE A 167 7.19 -0.94 -48.92
C ILE A 167 6.02 -0.28 -48.17
N ARG A 168 5.03 0.15 -48.96
CA ARG A 168 3.65 0.19 -48.50
C ARG A 168 3.10 -1.22 -48.70
N ASP A 169 3.00 -1.96 -47.61
CA ASP A 169 1.90 -2.87 -47.30
C ASP A 169 2.34 -3.79 -46.18
N LEU A 170 1.74 -3.62 -45.01
CA LEU A 170 1.30 -4.71 -44.16
C LEU A 170 0.25 -4.09 -43.23
N GLN A 171 -0.99 -4.17 -43.71
CA GLN A 171 -2.18 -3.78 -42.97
C GLN A 171 -2.27 -4.56 -41.65
N ALA A 172 -2.71 -3.83 -40.63
CA ALA A 172 -2.96 -4.34 -39.29
C ALA A 172 -3.97 -5.49 -39.27
N VAL A 173 -3.75 -6.45 -38.39
CA VAL A 173 -4.82 -7.27 -37.81
C VAL A 173 -4.70 -7.23 -36.29
N PRO A 174 -5.76 -6.87 -35.54
CA PRO A 174 -5.78 -6.94 -34.09
C PRO A 174 -6.02 -8.40 -33.68
N ASN A 175 -5.10 -9.02 -32.94
CA ASN A 175 -5.32 -10.35 -32.37
C ASN A 175 -5.73 -10.23 -30.88
N PRO A 176 -6.99 -10.56 -30.52
CA PRO A 176 -7.52 -10.39 -29.18
C PRO A 176 -7.40 -11.68 -28.37
N ASN A 177 -6.18 -12.11 -28.01
CA ASN A 177 -5.99 -13.30 -27.15
C ASN A 177 -4.66 -13.30 -26.38
N PHE A 178 -4.40 -12.26 -25.57
CA PHE A 178 -3.33 -12.30 -24.57
C PHE A 178 -3.89 -12.74 -23.21
N LEU A 179 -4.08 -14.05 -23.06
CA LEU A 179 -4.30 -14.69 -21.77
C LEU A 179 -2.94 -14.87 -21.07
N TRP A 180 -2.79 -14.24 -19.90
CA TRP A 180 -1.67 -14.45 -18.99
C TRP A 180 -1.63 -15.90 -18.50
N SER A 181 -0.59 -16.65 -18.86
CA SER A 181 -0.24 -17.89 -18.15
C SER A 181 1.03 -17.67 -17.32
N LEU A 182 0.83 -17.63 -16.01
CA LEU A 182 1.84 -17.71 -14.98
C LEU A 182 2.32 -19.17 -14.89
N ASN A 183 3.60 -19.44 -15.10
CA ASN A 183 4.20 -20.71 -14.68
C ASN A 183 5.01 -20.50 -13.41
N LEU A 184 4.46 -21.05 -12.33
CA LEU A 184 5.11 -21.35 -11.06
C LEU A 184 6.20 -22.41 -11.30
N ILE A 185 7.46 -22.04 -11.10
CA ILE A 185 8.54 -23.02 -10.98
C ILE A 185 8.61 -23.46 -9.51
N GLN A 186 8.09 -24.65 -9.25
CA GLN A 186 8.44 -25.44 -8.07
C GLN A 186 9.86 -25.99 -8.28
N SER A 187 10.80 -25.57 -7.44
CA SER A 187 12.09 -26.24 -7.30
C SER A 187 11.93 -27.42 -6.33
N ARG A 188 12.07 -28.65 -6.85
CA ARG A 188 12.31 -29.86 -6.07
C ARG A 188 13.82 -30.13 -6.07
N ARG A 189 14.40 -30.38 -4.90
CA ARG A 189 15.02 -31.67 -4.50
C ARG A 189 15.51 -31.58 -3.08
#